data_AF-A0A0Q5QJM6-F1
#
_entry.id   AF-A0A0Q5QJM6-F1
#
_cell.length_a   1.000
_cell.length_b   1.000
_cell.length_c   1.000
_cell.angle_alpha   90.00
_cell.angle_beta   90.00
_cell.angle_gamma   90.00
#
_symmetry.space_group_name_H-M   'P 1'
#
loop_
_entity.id
_entity.type
_entity.pdbx_description
1 polymer ?
#
loop_
_entity_poly.entity_id
_entity_poly.type
_entity_poly.pdbx_seq_one_letter_code
_entity_poly.pdbx_strand_id
1 'polypeptide(L)'
;MSEVLTKPIIATEILESLKAKFDEEKQVIVHCCFPASPMFGNLIRIWNSTVLIDRNSGHHSRLLHAENISIFPDWTVVPFMRDFWFTLIFSGLPKECSVFDFKEIIPEEGGFFVNSIKRNSSDIYRIKISE
;
A
#
# COMPACT_ATOMS: atom_id res chain seq x y z
N MET A 1 -13.06 23.65 44.09
CA MET A 1 -13.23 22.18 44.01
C MET A 1 -12.36 21.70 42.87
N SER A 2 -11.38 20.85 43.15
CA SER A 2 -10.49 20.27 42.13
C SER A 2 -11.11 18.99 41.60
N GLU A 3 -11.46 18.94 40.31
CA GLU A 3 -11.95 17.73 39.65
C GLU A 3 -10.80 16.72 39.53
N VAL A 4 -10.99 15.54 40.13
CA VAL A 4 -10.02 14.44 40.03
C VAL A 4 -10.36 13.64 38.77
N LEU A 5 -9.59 13.85 37.71
CA LEU A 5 -9.65 13.03 36.49
C LEU A 5 -9.07 11.64 36.80
N THR A 6 -9.93 10.66 37.06
CA THR A 6 -9.53 9.25 37.20
C THR A 6 -9.48 8.60 35.81
N LYS A 7 -8.40 7.85 35.54
CA LYS A 7 -8.31 7.08 34.29
C LYS A 7 -9.38 5.99 34.29
N PRO A 8 -10.13 5.81 33.19
CA PRO A 8 -11.13 4.76 33.10
C PRO A 8 -10.46 3.39 33.19
N ILE A 9 -11.07 2.49 33.98
CA ILE A 9 -10.67 1.09 34.08
C ILE A 9 -11.37 0.34 32.95
N ILE A 10 -10.60 -0.18 32.00
CA ILE A 10 -11.12 -0.94 30.85
C ILE A 10 -10.97 -2.43 31.17
N ALA A 11 -12.01 -3.21 30.89
CA ALA A 11 -11.98 -4.66 31.06
C ALA A 11 -10.94 -5.30 30.11
N THR A 12 -10.17 -6.28 30.62
CA THR A 12 -9.08 -6.92 29.88
C THR A 12 -9.56 -7.57 28.59
N GLU A 13 -10.76 -8.17 28.62
CA GLU A 13 -11.39 -8.84 27.49
C GLU A 13 -11.69 -7.85 26.35
N ILE A 14 -12.12 -6.63 26.70
CA ILE A 14 -12.34 -5.56 25.73
C ILE A 14 -11.01 -5.15 25.11
N LEU A 15 -9.96 -4.99 25.93
CA LEU A 15 -8.64 -4.60 25.48
C LEU A 15 -8.02 -5.63 24.51
N GLU A 16 -8.19 -6.92 24.81
CA GLU A 16 -7.73 -8.04 23.98
C GLU A 16 -8.50 -8.11 22.66
N SER A 17 -9.83 -7.95 22.69
CA SER A 17 -10.67 -7.94 21.48
C SER A 17 -10.33 -6.77 20.55
N LEU A 18 -9.95 -5.62 21.11
CA LEU A 18 -9.52 -4.45 20.34
C LEU A 18 -8.13 -4.67 19.74
N LYS A 19 -7.17 -5.22 20.50
CA LYS A 19 -5.83 -5.54 19.99
C LYS A 19 -5.88 -6.48 18.79
N ALA A 20 -6.73 -7.50 18.82
CA ALA A 20 -6.91 -8.41 17.69
C ALA A 20 -7.36 -7.67 16.42
N LYS A 21 -8.30 -6.72 16.54
CA LYS A 21 -8.78 -5.89 15.43
C LYS A 21 -7.70 -4.95 14.88
N PHE A 22 -6.89 -4.33 15.74
CA PHE A 22 -5.77 -3.50 15.28
C PHE A 22 -4.67 -4.32 14.59
N ASP A 23 -4.41 -5.55 15.05
CA ASP A 23 -3.49 -6.46 14.39
C ASP A 23 -4.02 -6.92 13.01
N GLU A 24 -5.35 -7.02 12.86
CA GLU A 24 -6.04 -7.29 11.59
C GLU A 24 -6.05 -6.06 10.65
N GLU A 25 -6.16 -4.84 11.20
CA GLU A 25 -6.18 -3.56 10.48
C GLU A 25 -4.77 -2.98 10.19
N LYS A 26 -3.70 -3.77 10.28
CA LYS A 26 -2.37 -3.30 9.85
C LYS A 26 -2.45 -2.80 8.41
N GLN A 27 -1.72 -1.73 8.12
CA GLN A 27 -1.67 -1.13 6.79
C GLN A 27 -0.24 -1.10 6.29
N VAL A 28 -0.08 -1.28 4.98
CA VAL A 28 1.19 -1.10 4.29
C VAL A 28 1.07 0.09 3.36
N ILE A 29 1.96 1.07 3.51
CA ILE A 29 1.95 2.29 2.70
C ILE A 29 3.08 2.22 1.68
N VAL A 30 2.74 2.35 0.41
CA VAL A 30 3.72 2.33 -0.68
C VAL A 30 3.63 3.64 -1.44
N HIS A 31 4.70 4.43 -1.35
CA HIS A 31 4.90 5.60 -2.20
C HIS A 31 5.56 5.15 -3.50
N CYS A 32 4.82 5.26 -4.59
CA CYS A 32 5.25 4.84 -5.91
C CYS A 32 5.79 6.05 -6.68
N CYS A 33 6.98 5.89 -7.24
CA CYS A 33 7.58 6.83 -8.18
C CYS A 33 7.46 6.25 -9.59
N PHE A 34 6.71 6.92 -10.43
CA PHE A 34 6.74 6.71 -11.88
C PHE A 34 7.74 7.72 -12.47
N PRO A 35 8.91 7.26 -12.97
CA PRO A 35 10.03 8.11 -13.33
C PRO A 35 9.70 9.00 -14.52
N ALA A 36 10.29 10.20 -14.54
CA ALA A 36 10.22 11.08 -15.69
C ALA A 36 10.71 10.38 -16.96
N SER A 37 9.87 10.37 -18.00
CA SER A 37 10.27 9.92 -19.34
C SER A 37 10.41 11.12 -20.28
N PRO A 38 11.43 11.15 -21.16
CA PRO A 38 11.56 12.15 -22.21
C PRO A 38 10.64 11.85 -23.42
N MET A 39 9.98 10.69 -23.45
CA MET A 39 9.03 10.31 -24.50
C MET A 39 7.65 10.95 -24.27
N PHE A 40 6.73 10.79 -25.23
CA PHE A 40 5.38 11.38 -25.24
C PHE A 40 4.64 11.24 -23.90
N GLY A 41 3.68 12.14 -23.65
CA GLY A 41 3.00 12.24 -22.34
C GLY A 41 2.41 10.89 -21.95
N ASN A 42 2.79 10.41 -20.76
CA ASN A 42 2.31 9.13 -20.26
C ASN A 42 0.95 9.31 -19.58
N LEU A 43 0.04 8.38 -19.87
CA LEU A 43 -1.17 8.18 -19.11
C LEU A 43 -0.95 6.96 -18.24
N ILE A 44 -1.13 7.13 -16.93
CA ILE A 44 -1.04 6.02 -15.98
C ILE A 44 -2.36 5.88 -15.23
N ARG A 45 -2.60 4.69 -14.70
CA ARG A 45 -3.72 4.37 -13.82
C ARG A 45 -3.29 3.25 -12.90
N ILE A 46 -4.09 2.99 -11.87
CA ILE A 46 -3.92 1.83 -11.01
C ILE A 46 -5.18 0.96 -11.05
N TRP A 47 -5.02 -0.35 -10.97
CA TRP A 47 -6.14 -1.27 -10.84
C TRP A 47 -6.48 -1.55 -9.39
N ASN A 48 -7.76 -1.74 -9.12
CA ASN A 48 -8.26 -2.27 -7.84
C ASN A 48 -7.76 -3.70 -7.54
N SER A 49 -7.31 -4.44 -8.56
CA SER A 49 -6.64 -5.74 -8.44
C SER A 49 -5.13 -5.64 -8.17
N THR A 50 -4.61 -4.46 -7.82
CA THR A 50 -3.23 -4.30 -7.32
C THR A 50 -3.11 -4.92 -5.94
N VAL A 51 -2.08 -5.75 -5.73
CA VAL A 51 -1.84 -6.45 -4.46
C VAL A 51 -0.36 -6.43 -4.08
N LEU A 52 -0.10 -6.60 -2.79
CA LEU A 52 1.20 -7.06 -2.30
C LEU A 52 1.16 -8.57 -2.10
N ILE A 53 2.16 -9.28 -2.58
CA ILE A 53 2.23 -10.74 -2.53
C ILE A 53 3.41 -11.13 -1.65
N ASP A 54 3.15 -11.68 -0.46
CA ASP A 54 4.18 -12.26 0.39
C ASP A 54 4.77 -13.51 -0.30
N ARG A 55 6.08 -13.51 -0.53
CA ARG A 55 6.76 -14.63 -1.20
C ARG A 55 6.88 -15.87 -0.35
N ASN A 56 6.82 -15.73 0.98
CA ASN A 56 6.94 -16.86 1.90
C ASN A 56 5.63 -17.64 2.00
N SER A 57 4.49 -16.95 2.13
CA SER A 57 3.19 -17.58 2.37
C SER A 57 2.24 -17.57 1.16
N GLY A 58 2.51 -16.75 0.14
CA GLY A 58 1.58 -16.47 -0.95
C GLY A 58 0.40 -15.59 -0.53
N HIS A 59 0.42 -14.98 0.66
CA HIS A 59 -0.64 -14.08 1.12
C HIS A 59 -0.73 -12.85 0.22
N HIS A 60 -1.97 -12.45 -0.10
CA HIS A 60 -2.24 -11.25 -0.88
C HIS A 60 -2.82 -10.15 0.01
N SER A 61 -2.05 -9.07 0.20
CA SER A 61 -2.54 -7.85 0.81
C SER A 61 -3.20 -6.98 -0.24
N ARG A 62 -4.49 -6.68 -0.07
CA ARG A 62 -5.33 -5.96 -1.05
C ARG A 62 -5.13 -4.46 -0.97
N LEU A 63 -5.29 -3.77 -2.10
CA LEU A 63 -5.37 -2.30 -2.14
C LEU A 63 -6.62 -1.82 -1.39
N LEU A 64 -6.44 -0.85 -0.49
CA LEU A 64 -7.49 -0.22 0.30
C LEU A 64 -7.76 1.21 -0.17
N HIS A 65 -6.71 1.95 -0.55
CA HIS A 65 -6.81 3.34 -0.99
C HIS A 65 -5.72 3.70 -1.99
N ALA A 66 -6.04 4.60 -2.92
CA ALA A 66 -5.10 5.18 -3.86
C ALA A 66 -5.20 6.71 -3.80
N GLU A 67 -4.05 7.37 -3.64
CA GLU A 67 -3.92 8.80 -3.50
C GLU A 67 -3.06 9.37 -4.63
N ASN A 68 -3.55 10.44 -5.27
CA ASN A 68 -2.89 11.12 -6.40
C ASN A 68 -2.66 10.22 -7.64
N ILE A 69 -3.52 9.22 -7.87
CA ILE A 69 -3.60 8.44 -9.10
C ILE A 69 -5.05 7.99 -9.35
N SER A 70 -5.46 7.93 -10.61
CA SER A 70 -6.78 7.47 -11.03
C SER A 70 -6.85 5.94 -10.98
N ILE A 71 -7.98 5.42 -10.50
CA ILE A 71 -8.30 3.99 -10.57
C ILE A 71 -8.95 3.70 -11.92
N PHE A 72 -8.65 2.54 -12.53
CA PHE A 72 -9.33 2.06 -13.73
C PHE A 72 -10.86 2.24 -13.62
N PRO A 73 -11.54 2.77 -14.66
CA PRO A 73 -11.07 2.97 -16.03
C PRO A 73 -10.40 4.32 -16.31
N ASP A 74 -10.38 5.23 -15.33
CA ASP A 74 -9.91 6.60 -15.52
C ASP A 74 -8.37 6.68 -15.56
N TRP A 75 -7.87 7.70 -16.23
CA TRP A 75 -6.44 7.92 -16.45
C TRP A 75 -5.94 9.18 -15.76
N THR A 76 -4.71 9.12 -15.27
CA THR A 76 -3.95 10.25 -14.76
C THR A 76 -2.91 10.69 -15.77
N VAL A 77 -2.88 11.98 -16.08
CA VAL A 77 -1.86 12.58 -16.95
C VAL A 77 -0.57 12.76 -16.15
N VAL A 78 0.52 12.16 -16.62
CA VAL A 78 1.85 12.34 -16.06
C VAL A 78 2.52 13.57 -16.70
N PRO A 79 2.94 14.57 -15.92
CA PRO A 79 3.68 15.71 -16.45
C PRO A 79 5.01 15.30 -17.07
N PHE A 80 5.37 15.92 -18.19
CA PHE A 80 6.67 15.72 -18.85
C PHE A 80 7.85 16.09 -17.95
N MET A 81 8.97 15.38 -18.10
CA MET A 81 10.26 15.70 -17.48
C MET A 81 10.22 15.78 -15.94
N ARG A 82 9.19 15.22 -15.30
CA ARG A 82 9.03 15.20 -13.85
C ARG A 82 8.61 13.82 -13.37
N ASP A 83 9.23 13.37 -12.29
CA ASP A 83 8.80 12.17 -11.58
C ASP A 83 7.37 12.36 -11.06
N PHE A 84 6.51 11.39 -11.33
CA PHE A 84 5.16 11.38 -10.81
C PHE A 84 5.08 10.48 -9.59
N TRP A 85 4.55 11.03 -8.50
CA TRP A 85 4.44 10.33 -7.22
C TRP A 85 2.99 10.13 -6.84
N PHE A 86 2.66 8.91 -6.44
CA PHE A 86 1.36 8.54 -5.89
C PHE A 86 1.54 7.62 -4.70
N THR A 87 0.50 7.49 -3.88
CA THR A 87 0.55 6.66 -2.67
C THR A 87 -0.56 5.63 -2.71
N LEU A 88 -0.20 4.38 -2.41
CA LEU A 88 -1.13 3.28 -2.29
C LEU A 88 -1.10 2.73 -0.86
N ILE A 89 -2.28 2.47 -0.30
CA ILE A 89 -2.44 1.90 1.04
C ILE A 89 -3.03 0.51 0.88
N PHE A 90 -2.37 -0.49 1.46
CA PHE A 90 -2.79 -1.89 1.41
C PHE A 90 -3.16 -2.40 2.79
N SER A 91 -3.89 -3.51 2.84
CA SER A 91 -4.04 -4.29 4.07
C SER A 91 -2.69 -4.84 4.55
N GLY A 92 -2.63 -5.30 5.78
CA GLY A 92 -1.38 -5.71 6.42
C GLY A 92 -0.74 -6.91 5.75
N LEU A 93 0.58 -7.01 5.87
CA LEU A 93 1.34 -8.22 5.54
C LEU A 93 1.41 -9.16 6.75
N PRO A 94 1.41 -10.49 6.56
CA PRO A 94 1.54 -11.47 7.64
C PRO A 94 2.77 -11.20 8.50
N LYS A 95 2.73 -11.48 9.82
CA LYS A 95 3.85 -11.19 10.74
C LYS A 95 5.19 -11.78 10.28
N GLU A 96 5.18 -12.96 9.68
CA GLU A 96 6.38 -13.68 9.20
C GLU A 96 6.87 -13.24 7.80
N CYS A 97 6.17 -12.32 7.13
CA CYS A 97 6.58 -11.84 5.80
C CYS A 97 7.95 -11.14 5.89
N SER A 98 8.90 -11.61 5.09
CA SER A 98 10.26 -11.04 5.01
C SER A 98 10.50 -10.28 3.71
N VAL A 99 9.87 -10.74 2.63
CA VAL A 99 9.99 -10.19 1.28
C VAL A 99 8.64 -10.33 0.57
N PHE A 100 8.20 -9.28 -0.11
CA PHE A 100 6.97 -9.29 -0.88
C PHE A 100 7.17 -8.67 -2.27
N ASP A 101 6.22 -8.95 -3.17
CA ASP A 101 6.13 -8.34 -4.48
C ASP A 101 4.98 -7.34 -4.52
N PHE A 102 5.11 -6.28 -5.30
CA PHE A 102 4.03 -5.38 -5.68
C PHE A 102 3.60 -5.75 -7.10
N LYS A 103 2.32 -6.04 -7.32
CA LYS A 103 1.84 -6.52 -8.63
C LYS A 103 0.41 -6.09 -8.93
N GLU A 104 0.17 -5.67 -10.16
CA GLU A 104 -1.17 -5.58 -10.75
C GLU A 104 -1.59 -6.92 -11.36
N ILE A 105 -2.72 -7.47 -10.88
CA ILE A 105 -3.32 -8.69 -11.44
C ILE A 105 -4.40 -8.26 -12.43
N ILE A 106 -4.01 -8.09 -13.69
CA ILE A 106 -4.87 -7.59 -14.75
C ILE A 106 -4.94 -8.58 -15.92
N PRO A 107 -6.02 -8.56 -16.73
CA PRO A 107 -6.17 -9.48 -17.86
C PRO A 107 -5.34 -9.07 -19.08
N GLU A 108 -4.73 -7.88 -19.08
CA GLU A 108 -3.95 -7.30 -20.17
C GLU A 108 -2.46 -7.17 -19.81
N GLU A 109 -1.60 -6.96 -20.80
CA GLU A 109 -0.19 -6.63 -20.55
C GLU A 109 -0.04 -5.18 -20.05
N GLY A 110 1.13 -4.86 -19.47
CA GLY A 110 1.46 -3.50 -19.04
C GLY A 110 1.08 -3.14 -17.60
N GLY A 111 0.70 -4.12 -16.78
CA GLY A 111 0.49 -3.91 -15.34
C GLY A 111 1.79 -3.66 -14.59
N PHE A 112 1.75 -2.80 -13.58
CA PHE A 112 2.92 -2.49 -12.77
C PHE A 112 3.37 -3.70 -11.95
N PHE A 113 4.69 -3.91 -11.92
CA PHE A 113 5.32 -4.97 -11.16
C PHE A 113 6.66 -4.50 -10.58
N VAL A 114 6.80 -4.64 -9.26
CA VAL A 114 8.07 -4.43 -8.56
C VAL A 114 8.30 -5.62 -7.65
N ASN A 115 9.43 -6.28 -7.83
CA ASN A 115 9.69 -7.56 -7.20
C ASN A 115 10.65 -7.43 -6.00
N SER A 116 10.63 -8.41 -5.11
CA SER A 116 11.63 -8.63 -4.06
C SER A 116 11.79 -7.47 -3.07
N ILE A 117 10.70 -6.80 -2.72
CA ILE A 117 10.70 -5.70 -1.75
C ILE A 117 10.92 -6.28 -0.35
N LYS A 118 12.05 -5.93 0.27
CA LYS A 118 12.37 -6.36 1.64
C LYS A 118 11.48 -5.63 2.64
N ARG A 119 10.81 -6.39 3.51
CA ARG A 119 9.95 -5.83 4.55
C ARG A 119 10.79 -5.05 5.57
N ASN A 120 10.26 -3.92 6.04
CA ASN A 120 10.82 -3.14 7.13
C ASN A 120 9.80 -2.99 8.28
N SER A 121 10.25 -2.52 9.45
CA SER A 121 9.42 -2.41 10.66
C SER A 121 8.35 -1.32 10.61
N SER A 122 8.47 -0.34 9.69
CA SER A 122 7.49 0.73 9.53
C SER A 122 6.33 0.36 8.62
N ASP A 123 6.48 -0.68 7.80
CA ASP A 123 5.56 -1.00 6.70
C ASP A 123 5.27 0.20 5.77
N ILE A 124 6.24 1.11 5.64
CA ILE A 124 6.25 2.25 4.71
C ILE A 124 7.40 2.06 3.72
N TYR A 125 7.08 2.13 2.43
CA TYR A 125 8.02 1.85 1.34
C TYR A 125 8.02 2.96 0.31
N ARG A 126 9.17 3.15 -0.34
CA ARG A 126 9.30 3.94 -1.56
C ARG A 126 9.81 3.03 -2.65
N ILE A 127 9.05 2.91 -3.74
CA ILE A 127 9.41 2.07 -4.88
C ILE A 127 9.45 2.92 -6.16
N LYS A 128 10.28 2.49 -7.11
CA LYS A 128 10.28 3.03 -8.48
C LYS A 128 9.64 1.99 -9.39
N ILE A 129 8.67 2.43 -10.18
CA ILE A 129 8.03 1.63 -11.20
C ILE A 129 8.82 1.85 -12.49
N SER A 130 9.42 0.79 -13.02
CA SER A 130 10.02 0.81 -14.35
C SER A 130 8.99 0.38 -15.40
N GLU A 131 8.97 1.06 -16.54
CA GLU A 131 8.35 0.56 -17.77
C GLU A 131 9.03 -0.74 -18.26
#